data_AF-A0AAV9D3F4-F1
#
_entry.id   AF-A0AAV9D3F4-F1
#
_cell.length_a   1.000
_cell.length_b   1.000
_cell.length_c   1.000
_cell.angle_alpha   90.00
_cell.angle_beta   90.00
_cell.angle_gamma   90.00
#
_symmetry.space_group_name_H-M   'P 1'
#
loop_
_entity.id
_entity.type
_entity.pdbx_description
1 polymer ?
#
loop_
_entity_poly.entity_id
_entity_poly.type
_entity_poly.pdbx_seq_one_letter_code
_entity_poly.pdbx_strand_id
1 'polypeptide(L)'
;MQGFDSLGARCAQYYKAGARFAKWRAVLKIGPTEPSELAIQENARGLARYAILCQENGLVPIVEPEILTDGPHGIKKCAVVTEWCWWRCTRRSTTTMCSLSGHSSSPTWSPPGLTPKGKN
;
A
#
# COMPACT_ATOMS: atom_id res chain seq x y z
N MET A 1 -11.24 4.22 2.15
CA MET A 1 -10.81 2.89 2.62
C MET A 1 -11.63 2.52 3.84
N GLN A 2 -12.29 1.36 3.83
CA GLN A 2 -13.03 0.84 4.97
C GLN A 2 -12.09 0.07 5.91
N GLY A 3 -12.38 0.07 7.22
CA GLY A 3 -11.68 -0.75 8.21
C GLY A 3 -10.76 0.00 9.18
N PHE A 4 -10.74 1.33 9.16
CA PHE A 4 -9.98 2.14 10.12
C PHE A 4 -10.68 2.37 11.45
N ASP A 5 -12.02 2.35 11.48
CA ASP A 5 -12.80 2.74 12.67
C ASP A 5 -12.53 1.85 13.88
N SER A 6 -12.24 0.56 13.66
CA SER A 6 -11.87 -0.40 14.69
C SER A 6 -10.39 -0.82 14.65
N LEU A 7 -9.57 -0.19 13.80
CA LEU A 7 -8.19 -0.63 13.59
C LEU A 7 -7.35 -0.46 14.85
N GLY A 8 -7.46 0.67 15.56
CA GLY A 8 -6.70 0.89 16.80
C GLY A 8 -7.00 -0.16 17.87
N ALA A 9 -8.27 -0.45 18.11
CA ALA A 9 -8.68 -1.49 19.06
C ALA A 9 -8.14 -2.88 18.69
N ARG A 10 -8.16 -3.22 17.40
CA ARG A 10 -7.56 -4.48 16.90
C ARG A 10 -6.04 -4.48 17.06
N CYS A 11 -5.35 -3.39 16.75
CA CYS A 11 -3.91 -3.26 16.94
C CYS A 11 -3.51 -3.50 18.40
N ALA A 12 -4.22 -2.89 19.35
CA ALA A 12 -3.99 -3.11 20.77
C ALA A 12 -4.21 -4.59 21.18
N GLN A 13 -5.27 -5.21 20.67
CA GLN A 13 -5.55 -6.63 20.92
C GLN A 13 -4.44 -7.53 20.35
N TYR A 14 -3.98 -7.27 19.13
CA TYR A 14 -2.90 -8.04 18.51
C TYR A 14 -1.56 -7.85 19.21
N TYR A 15 -1.26 -6.64 19.68
CA TYR A 15 -0.05 -6.40 20.47
C TYR A 15 -0.05 -7.21 21.78
N LYS A 16 -1.19 -7.24 22.48
CA LYS A 16 -1.40 -8.09 23.67
C LYS A 16 -1.28 -9.58 23.35
N ALA A 17 -1.73 -10.00 22.18
CA ALA A 17 -1.59 -11.37 21.69
C ALA A 17 -0.17 -11.73 21.22
N GLY A 18 0.79 -10.78 21.26
CA GLY A 18 2.20 -11.01 20.93
C GLY A 18 2.64 -10.53 19.54
N ALA A 19 1.74 -9.96 18.74
CA ALA A 19 2.13 -9.37 17.46
C ALA A 19 3.06 -8.16 17.67
N ARG A 20 4.02 -7.99 16.78
CA ARG A 20 4.98 -6.85 16.80
C ARG A 20 5.02 -6.06 15.50
N PHE A 21 4.44 -6.62 14.44
CA PHE A 21 4.25 -5.95 13.18
C PHE A 21 2.84 -6.22 12.65
N ALA A 22 2.36 -5.34 11.79
CA ALA A 22 1.15 -5.52 11.03
C ALA A 22 1.44 -5.18 9.56
N LYS A 23 0.57 -5.63 8.66
CA LYS A 23 0.66 -5.30 7.24
C LYS A 23 -0.65 -4.74 6.71
N TRP A 24 -0.58 -3.69 5.90
CA TRP A 24 -1.71 -3.20 5.12
C TRP A 24 -1.34 -3.06 3.65
N ARG A 25 -2.16 -3.68 2.80
CA ARG A 25 -2.00 -3.69 1.36
C ARG A 25 -3.04 -2.78 0.71
N ALA A 26 -2.56 -1.76 0.01
CA ALA A 26 -3.36 -0.93 -0.88
C ALA A 26 -3.22 -1.49 -2.29
N VAL A 27 -4.31 -1.60 -3.05
CA VAL A 27 -4.28 -2.20 -4.40
C VAL A 27 -4.68 -1.15 -5.42
N LEU A 28 -3.82 -0.94 -6.41
CA LEU A 28 -4.01 -0.01 -7.52
C LEU A 28 -3.96 -0.79 -8.84
N LYS A 29 -4.78 -0.41 -9.81
CA LYS A 29 -4.87 -1.08 -11.11
C LYS A 29 -4.33 -0.18 -12.22
N ILE A 30 -3.63 -0.77 -13.19
CA ILE A 30 -3.21 -0.08 -14.40
C ILE A 30 -4.32 -0.20 -15.45
N GLY A 31 -4.80 0.94 -15.92
CA GLY A 31 -5.83 1.04 -16.95
C GLY A 31 -5.52 2.13 -17.97
N PRO A 32 -6.45 2.43 -18.89
CA PRO A 32 -6.31 3.55 -19.83
C PRO A 32 -6.18 4.89 -19.11
N THR A 33 -6.98 5.10 -18.06
CA THR A 33 -7.04 6.33 -17.23
C THR A 33 -6.72 6.06 -15.76
N GLU A 34 -6.21 4.86 -15.44
CA GLU A 34 -5.93 4.37 -14.09
C GLU A 34 -4.44 4.01 -13.92
N PRO A 35 -3.86 4.16 -12.71
CA PRO A 35 -4.49 4.72 -11.52
C PRO A 35 -4.66 6.24 -11.62
N SER A 36 -5.81 6.75 -11.17
CA SER A 36 -6.05 8.19 -11.11
C SER A 36 -5.24 8.84 -10.00
N GLU A 37 -4.94 10.13 -10.15
CA GLU A 37 -4.28 10.93 -9.12
C GLU A 37 -5.01 10.83 -7.77
N LEU A 38 -6.35 10.92 -7.80
CA LEU A 38 -7.18 10.82 -6.61
C LEU A 38 -7.04 9.44 -5.95
N ALA A 39 -7.06 8.35 -6.73
CA ALA A 39 -6.89 7.01 -6.20
C ALA A 39 -5.54 6.86 -5.49
N ILE A 40 -4.46 7.37 -6.07
CA ILE A 40 -3.13 7.34 -5.44
C ILE A 40 -3.13 8.15 -4.14
N GLN A 41 -3.70 9.35 -4.15
CA GLN A 41 -3.73 10.18 -2.95
C GLN A 41 -4.55 9.57 -1.82
N GLU A 42 -5.71 8.98 -2.11
CA GLU A 42 -6.54 8.32 -1.12
C GLU A 42 -5.88 7.07 -0.55
N ASN A 43 -5.22 6.27 -1.40
CA ASN A 43 -4.44 5.12 -0.95
C ASN A 43 -3.26 5.55 -0.06
N ALA A 44 -2.53 6.60 -0.46
CA ALA A 44 -1.45 7.16 0.36
C ALA A 44 -1.95 7.70 1.70
N ARG A 45 -3.10 8.39 1.75
CA ARG A 45 -3.73 8.86 2.99
C ARG A 45 -4.09 7.68 3.90
N GLY A 46 -4.67 6.63 3.34
CA GLY A 46 -5.05 5.44 4.09
C GLY A 46 -3.83 4.72 4.68
N LEU A 47 -2.79 4.51 3.88
CA LEU A 47 -1.55 3.87 4.35
C LEU A 47 -0.84 4.68 5.44
N ALA A 48 -0.83 6.02 5.33
CA ALA A 48 -0.27 6.87 6.37
C ALA A 48 -1.07 6.77 7.69
N ARG A 49 -2.42 6.83 7.61
CA ARG A 49 -3.28 6.64 8.80
C ARG A 49 -3.10 5.27 9.44
N TYR A 50 -3.02 4.23 8.62
CA TYR A 50 -2.70 2.87 9.05
C TYR A 50 -1.38 2.81 9.82
N ALA A 51 -0.33 3.43 9.28
CA ALA A 51 1.00 3.40 9.88
C ALA A 51 1.03 4.09 11.25
N ILE A 52 0.39 5.26 11.36
CA ILE A 52 0.26 5.99 12.63
C ILE A 52 -0.45 5.12 13.67
N LEU A 53 -1.62 4.57 13.34
CA LEU A 53 -2.40 3.75 14.26
C LEU A 53 -1.64 2.50 14.74
N CYS A 54 -0.84 1.88 13.87
CA CYS A 54 0.02 0.78 14.27
C CYS A 54 1.07 1.23 15.28
N GLN A 55 1.79 2.32 14.98
CA GLN A 55 2.85 2.82 15.85
C GLN A 55 2.32 3.28 17.21
N GLU A 56 1.18 3.97 17.25
CA GLU A 56 0.49 4.37 18.49
C GLU A 56 0.16 3.17 19.39
N ASN A 57 -0.03 1.99 18.81
CA ASN A 57 -0.33 0.74 19.51
C ASN A 57 0.89 -0.20 19.65
N GLY A 58 2.10 0.30 19.39
CA GLY A 58 3.35 -0.45 19.54
C GLY A 58 3.63 -1.48 18.44
N LEU A 59 2.86 -1.48 17.35
CA LEU A 59 3.08 -2.33 16.19
C LEU A 59 3.91 -1.62 15.13
N VAL A 60 4.84 -2.35 14.54
CA VAL A 60 5.60 -1.93 13.37
C VAL A 60 4.71 -2.03 12.11
N PRO A 61 4.42 -0.93 11.40
CA PRO A 61 3.59 -0.98 10.19
C PRO A 61 4.42 -1.37 8.96
N ILE A 62 3.91 -2.35 8.20
CA ILE A 62 4.35 -2.66 6.85
C ILE A 62 3.31 -2.10 5.87
N VAL A 63 3.70 -1.10 5.09
CA VAL A 63 2.85 -0.52 4.04
C VAL A 63 3.20 -1.14 2.70
N GLU A 64 2.19 -1.60 1.98
CA GLU A 64 2.36 -2.31 0.71
C GLU A 64 1.40 -1.73 -0.33
N PRO A 65 1.79 -0.66 -1.06
CA PRO A 65 1.06 -0.20 -2.23
C PRO A 65 1.33 -1.14 -3.41
N GLU A 66 0.46 -2.10 -3.63
CA GLU A 66 0.57 -3.08 -4.70
C GLU A 66 -0.09 -2.60 -5.99
N ILE A 67 0.66 -2.69 -7.08
CA ILE A 67 0.17 -2.41 -8.42
C ILE A 67 -0.20 -3.73 -9.10
N LEU A 68 -1.47 -3.89 -9.45
CA LEU A 68 -1.92 -5.04 -10.23
C LEU A 68 -1.26 -5.01 -11.60
N THR A 69 -0.71 -6.15 -11.97
CA THR A 69 -0.07 -6.38 -13.27
C THR A 69 -1.07 -6.86 -14.31
N ASP A 70 -2.35 -7.00 -13.95
CA ASP A 70 -3.40 -7.38 -14.89
C ASP A 70 -3.69 -6.27 -15.91
N GLY A 71 -3.83 -6.65 -17.18
CA GLY A 71 -4.36 -5.79 -18.24
C GLY A 71 -3.40 -5.51 -19.40
N PRO A 72 -3.88 -4.85 -20.46
CA PRO A 72 -3.13 -4.64 -21.70
C PRO A 72 -2.15 -3.47 -21.55
N HIS A 73 -1.02 -3.69 -20.88
CA HIS A 73 0.03 -2.69 -20.71
C HIS A 73 1.43 -3.31 -20.80
N GLY A 74 2.38 -2.55 -21.36
CA GLY A 74 3.77 -2.97 -21.45
C GLY A 74 4.54 -2.79 -20.14
N ILE A 75 5.67 -3.48 -20.03
CA ILE A 75 6.57 -3.44 -18.86
C ILE A 75 7.02 -2.02 -18.49
N LYS A 76 7.25 -1.15 -19.48
CA LYS A 76 7.62 0.26 -19.26
C LYS A 76 6.53 1.03 -18.51
N LYS A 77 5.26 0.83 -18.89
CA LYS A 77 4.12 1.47 -18.22
C LYS A 77 3.97 0.93 -16.79
N CYS A 78 4.15 -0.38 -16.59
CA CYS A 78 4.16 -0.99 -15.26
C CYS A 78 5.23 -0.38 -14.35
N ALA A 79 6.47 -0.27 -14.83
CA ALA A 79 7.58 0.31 -14.08
C ALA A 79 7.31 1.77 -13.68
N VAL A 80 6.89 2.61 -14.63
CA VAL A 80 6.60 4.03 -14.37
C VAL A 80 5.47 4.20 -13.35
N VAL A 81 4.38 3.45 -13.50
CA VAL A 81 3.25 3.54 -12.55
C VAL A 81 3.66 3.03 -11.16
N THR A 82 4.47 1.97 -11.10
CA THR A 82 4.99 1.43 -9.84
C THR A 82 5.84 2.46 -9.12
N GLU A 83 6.84 3.04 -9.79
CA GLU A 83 7.69 4.08 -9.22
C GLU A 83 6.88 5.29 -8.75
N TRP A 84 5.94 5.76 -9.57
CA TRP A 84 5.11 6.91 -9.27
C TRP A 84 4.21 6.69 -8.05
N CYS A 85 3.52 5.54 -7.98
CA CYS A 85 2.66 5.19 -6.85
C CYS A 85 3.48 4.97 -5.58
N TRP A 86 4.62 4.29 -5.71
CA TRP A 86 5.54 4.04 -4.62
C TRP A 86 6.03 5.34 -4.00
N TRP A 87 6.54 6.26 -4.82
CA TRP A 87 7.03 7.56 -4.39
C TRP A 87 5.94 8.39 -3.71
N ARG A 88 4.72 8.42 -4.27
CA ARG A 88 3.57 9.13 -3.69
C ARG A 88 3.15 8.56 -2.33
N CYS A 89 3.12 7.24 -2.18
CA CYS A 89 2.69 6.58 -0.94
C CYS A 89 3.75 6.66 0.16
N THR A 90 5.02 6.43 -0.19
CA THR A 90 6.14 6.45 0.75
C THR A 90 6.48 7.87 1.21
N ARG A 91 6.56 8.85 0.29
CA ARG A 91 6.89 10.24 0.64
C ARG A 91 5.88 10.83 1.63
N ARG A 92 4.58 10.53 1.46
CA ARG A 92 3.54 11.02 2.37
C ARG A 92 3.61 10.34 3.74
N SER A 93 3.90 9.03 3.76
CA SER A 93 4.11 8.27 4.98
C SER A 93 5.36 8.75 5.75
N THR A 94 6.39 9.26 5.06
CA THR A 94 7.56 9.88 5.71
C THR A 94 7.32 11.31 6.19
N THR A 95 6.47 12.09 5.52
CA THR A 95 6.12 13.46 5.98
C THR A 95 5.26 13.42 7.24
N THR A 96 4.39 12.44 7.37
CA THR A 96 3.66 12.17 8.61
C THR A 96 4.59 11.39 9.53
N MET A 97 5.43 12.08 10.32
CA MET A 97 6.49 11.52 11.17
C MET A 97 6.14 10.18 11.85
N CYS A 98 6.32 9.07 11.14
CA CYS A 98 6.48 7.74 11.69
C CYS A 98 7.99 7.58 11.89
N SER A 99 8.44 7.27 13.11
CA SER A 99 9.86 7.00 13.35
C SER A 99 10.36 5.98 12.32
N LEU A 100 11.38 6.36 11.53
CA LEU A 100 11.95 5.54 10.47
C LEU A 100 12.60 4.26 11.01
N SER A 101 12.81 4.18 12.33
CA SER A 101 13.24 2.98 13.05
C SER A 101 12.11 1.94 13.12
N GLY A 102 11.86 1.23 12.01
CA GLY A 102 10.95 0.09 11.97
C GLY A 102 10.12 -0.02 10.70
N HIS A 103 10.05 1.01 9.86
CA HIS A 103 9.24 0.94 8.65
C HIS A 103 9.86 0.03 7.58
N SER A 104 9.16 -1.05 7.21
CA SER A 104 9.55 -1.93 6.10
C SER A 104 8.52 -1.81 4.97
N SER A 105 8.98 -1.69 3.74
CA SER A 105 8.13 -1.62 2.54
C SER A 105 8.44 -2.80 1.62
N SER A 106 7.39 -3.44 1.08
CA SER A 106 7.48 -4.64 0.22
C SER A 106 7.21 -4.25 -1.23
N PRO A 107 8.23 -4.06 -2.09
CA PRO A 107 8.02 -3.62 -3.46
C PRO A 107 7.43 -4.71 -4.35
N THR A 108 6.49 -4.33 -5.21
CA THR A 108 5.92 -5.22 -6.23
C THR A 108 6.93 -5.42 -7.36
N TRP A 109 7.17 -6.69 -7.75
CA TRP A 109 7.89 -7.03 -8.99
C TRP A 109 7.14 -6.42 -10.20
N SER A 110 7.86 -5.91 -11.22
CA SER A 110 7.26 -5.26 -12.41
C SER A 110 7.30 -6.14 -13.67
N PRO A 111 6.45 -7.17 -13.80
CA PRO A 111 6.33 -7.95 -15.03
C PRO A 111 5.51 -7.20 -16.10
N PRO A 112 5.57 -7.64 -17.38
CA PRO A 112 4.62 -7.20 -18.39
C PRO A 112 3.19 -7.58 -18.00
N GLY A 113 2.22 -6.81 -18.52
CA GLY A 113 0.82 -6.97 -18.14
C GLY A 113 0.26 -8.36 -18.46
N LEU A 114 -0.33 -9.03 -17.47
CA LEU A 114 -1.02 -10.30 -17.67
C LEU A 114 -2.39 -10.01 -18.27
N THR A 115 -2.56 -10.31 -19.57
CA THR A 115 -3.89 -10.38 -20.15
C THR A 115 -4.56 -11.67 -19.67
N PRO A 116 -5.78 -11.63 -19.11
CA PRO A 116 -6.50 -12.85 -18.79
C PRO A 116 -6.68 -13.63 -20.09
N LYS A 117 -6.09 -14.83 -20.17
CA LYS A 117 -6.46 -15.77 -21.24
C LYS A 117 -7.96 -16.02 -21.08
N GLY A 118 -8.72 -15.73 -22.14
CA GLY A 118 -10.15 -16.01 -22.18
C GLY A 118 -10.39 -17.46 -21.73
N LYS A 119 -11.37 -17.65 -20.84
CA LYS A 119 -11.95 -18.97 -20.65
C LYS A 119 -12.58 -19.35 -21.99
N ASN A 120 -11.93 -20.25 -22.72
CA ASN A 120 -12.58 -21.01 -23.80
C ASN A 120 -13.67 -21.90 -23.20
#